data_AF-A0A7Y6IH52-F1
#
_entry.id   AF-A0A7Y6IH52-F1
#
_cell.length_a   1.000
_cell.length_b   1.000
_cell.length_c   1.000
_cell.angle_alpha   90.00
_cell.angle_beta   90.00
_cell.angle_gamma   90.00
#
_symmetry.space_group_name_H-M   'P 1'
#
loop_
_entity.id
_entity.type
_entity.pdbx_description
1 polymer ?
#
loop_
_entity_poly.entity_id
_entity_poly.type
_entity_poly.pdbx_seq_one_letter_code
_entity_poly.pdbx_strand_id
1 'polypeptide(L)'
;MKRYVVAWAATAAAATGAAVAVLGLLGGSLTAGSGRVLDRDDVRAALASATARPRPTGTAAAPTGGPAPSPGTAAPAAGGRLLQTAGGTVIASCEGDRVRLRSWSPAQGFSVDGVEPGPALRAKVEFEPEEGDEVEVAIVCSGGRPVSLPQQNGS
;
A
#
# COMPACT_ATOMS: atom_id res chain seq x y z
N MET A 1 -15.72 -57.04 11.64
CA MET A 1 -14.77 -55.90 11.61
C MET A 1 -14.36 -55.50 10.19
N LYS A 2 -13.83 -56.38 9.34
CA LYS A 2 -13.35 -56.05 7.98
C LYS A 2 -14.36 -55.31 7.08
N ARG A 3 -15.63 -55.73 7.09
CA ARG A 3 -16.75 -55.07 6.38
C ARG A 3 -17.07 -53.64 6.83
N TYR A 4 -16.85 -53.31 8.11
CA TYR A 4 -17.06 -51.95 8.63
C TYR A 4 -15.94 -51.00 8.25
N VAL A 5 -14.70 -51.50 8.20
CA VAL A 5 -13.53 -50.73 7.75
C VAL A 5 -13.66 -50.37 6.27
N VAL A 6 -14.12 -51.32 5.44
CA VAL A 6 -14.36 -51.07 4.00
C VAL A 6 -15.47 -50.04 3.79
N ALA A 7 -16.59 -50.16 4.53
CA ALA A 7 -17.68 -49.21 4.44
C ALA A 7 -17.24 -47.79 4.87
N TRP A 8 -16.50 -47.67 5.98
CA TRP A 8 -16.00 -46.38 6.44
C TRP A 8 -15.02 -45.74 5.46
N ALA A 9 -14.08 -46.52 4.89
CA ALA A 9 -13.13 -46.03 3.91
C ALA A 9 -13.81 -45.52 2.62
N ALA A 10 -14.87 -46.22 2.17
CA ALA A 10 -15.65 -45.79 1.02
C ALA A 10 -16.36 -44.45 1.26
N THR A 11 -16.94 -44.26 2.45
CA THR A 11 -17.59 -43.00 2.82
C THR A 11 -16.59 -41.84 2.89
N ALA A 12 -15.40 -42.08 3.46
CA ALA A 12 -14.33 -41.09 3.51
C ALA A 12 -13.88 -40.67 2.10
N ALA A 13 -13.64 -41.64 1.21
CA ALA A 13 -13.24 -41.38 -0.17
C ALA A 13 -14.31 -40.58 -0.94
N ALA A 14 -15.59 -40.91 -0.75
CA ALA A 14 -16.70 -40.19 -1.37
C ALA A 14 -16.78 -38.73 -0.88
N ALA A 15 -16.63 -38.50 0.43
CA ALA A 15 -16.65 -37.16 1.01
C ALA A 15 -15.47 -36.30 0.51
N THR A 16 -14.26 -36.86 0.46
CA THR A 16 -13.08 -36.17 -0.08
C THR A 16 -13.23 -35.87 -1.56
N GLY A 17 -13.75 -36.82 -2.36
CA GLY A 17 -13.99 -36.62 -3.78
C GLY A 17 -14.99 -35.49 -4.06
N ALA A 18 -16.08 -35.42 -3.28
CA ALA A 18 -17.08 -34.35 -3.40
C ALA A 18 -16.47 -32.97 -3.10
N ALA A 19 -15.63 -32.86 -2.06
CA ALA A 19 -14.96 -31.60 -1.71
C ALA A 19 -14.00 -31.12 -2.82
N VAL A 20 -13.21 -32.03 -3.41
CA VAL A 20 -12.29 -31.70 -4.51
C VAL A 20 -13.05 -31.25 -5.77
N ALA A 21 -14.18 -31.89 -6.08
CA ALA A 21 -15.02 -31.51 -7.23
C ALA A 21 -15.59 -30.09 -7.09
N VAL A 22 -16.04 -29.72 -5.89
CA VAL A 22 -16.54 -28.36 -5.60
C VAL A 22 -15.44 -27.32 -5.73
N LEU A 23 -14.24 -27.60 -5.20
CA LEU A 23 -13.08 -26.70 -5.31
C LEU A 23 -12.61 -26.54 -6.77
N GLY A 24 -12.63 -27.61 -7.57
CA GLY A 24 -12.29 -27.56 -8.99
C GLY A 24 -13.25 -26.68 -9.81
N LEU A 25 -14.55 -26.72 -9.48
CA LEU A 25 -15.56 -25.88 -10.13
C LEU A 25 -15.36 -24.38 -9.85
N LEU A 26 -14.86 -24.05 -8.65
CA LEU A 26 -14.54 -22.68 -8.25
C LEU A 26 -13.17 -22.22 -8.78
N GLY A 27 -12.22 -23.14 -8.97
CA GLY A 27 -10.86 -22.85 -9.45
C GLY A 27 -10.76 -22.56 -10.94
N GLY A 28 -11.63 -23.16 -11.77
CA GLY A 28 -11.59 -23.01 -13.24
C GLY A 28 -11.89 -21.59 -13.74
N SER A 29 -12.70 -20.82 -13.02
CA SER A 29 -13.05 -19.44 -13.36
C SER A 29 -12.07 -18.40 -12.82
N LEU A 30 -11.33 -18.71 -11.74
CA LEU A 30 -10.34 -17.80 -11.15
C LEU A 30 -8.96 -17.91 -11.83
N THR A 31 -8.61 -19.09 -12.34
CA THR A 31 -7.29 -19.35 -12.97
C THR A 31 -7.24 -19.00 -14.46
N ALA A 32 -8.38 -18.96 -15.15
CA ALA A 32 -8.44 -18.54 -16.55
C ALA A 32 -8.12 -17.03 -16.75
N GLY A 33 -8.29 -16.21 -15.70
CA GLY A 33 -8.08 -14.76 -15.75
C GLY A 33 -6.76 -14.25 -15.15
N SER A 34 -6.01 -15.08 -14.41
CA SER A 34 -4.85 -14.65 -13.61
C SER A 34 -3.49 -15.05 -14.21
N GLY A 35 -3.46 -15.50 -15.46
CA GLY A 35 -2.30 -16.20 -16.05
C GLY A 35 -1.52 -15.50 -17.16
N ARG A 36 -1.76 -14.21 -17.46
CA ARG A 36 -0.81 -13.47 -18.32
C ARG A 36 0.14 -12.69 -17.43
N VAL A 37 1.28 -13.32 -17.11
CA VAL A 37 2.49 -12.60 -16.73
C VAL A 37 2.69 -11.52 -17.80
N LEU A 38 2.69 -10.25 -17.40
CA LEU A 38 2.96 -9.16 -18.34
C LEU A 38 4.37 -9.37 -18.89
N ASP A 39 4.48 -9.38 -20.22
CA ASP A 39 5.77 -9.49 -20.88
C ASP A 39 6.60 -8.22 -20.62
N ARG A 40 7.93 -8.33 -20.64
CA ARG A 40 8.82 -7.16 -20.46
C ARG A 40 8.55 -6.07 -21.48
N ASP A 41 8.14 -6.44 -22.69
CA ASP A 41 7.83 -5.47 -23.74
C ASP A 41 6.51 -4.73 -23.45
N ASP A 42 5.51 -5.40 -22.89
CA ASP A 42 4.26 -4.76 -22.44
C ASP A 42 4.54 -3.75 -21.30
N VAL A 43 5.41 -4.12 -20.35
CA VAL A 43 5.83 -3.23 -19.25
C VAL A 43 6.60 -2.02 -19.79
N ARG A 44 7.52 -2.21 -20.74
CA ARG A 44 8.26 -1.10 -21.36
C ARG A 44 7.34 -0.18 -22.16
N ALA A 45 6.38 -0.73 -22.90
CA ALA A 45 5.40 0.06 -23.64
C ALA A 45 4.53 0.90 -22.69
N ALA A 46 4.08 0.32 -21.57
CA ALA A 46 3.34 1.04 -20.54
C ALA A 46 4.17 2.17 -19.91
N LEU A 47 5.44 1.91 -19.59
CA LEU A 47 6.35 2.89 -19.00
C LEU A 47 6.70 4.03 -19.97
N ALA A 48 6.96 3.71 -21.24
CA ALA A 48 7.20 4.70 -22.29
C ALA A 48 5.96 5.58 -22.51
N SER A 49 4.77 5.00 -22.51
CA SER A 49 3.50 5.74 -22.60
C SER A 49 3.30 6.69 -21.42
N ALA A 50 3.68 6.28 -20.21
CA ALA A 50 3.63 7.14 -19.02
C ALA A 50 4.66 8.29 -19.10
N THR A 51 5.85 8.03 -19.65
CA THR A 51 6.94 9.03 -19.78
C THR A 51 6.73 9.99 -20.96
N ALA A 52 6.01 9.57 -22.00
CA ALA A 52 5.65 10.40 -23.15
C ALA A 52 4.58 11.45 -22.83
N ARG A 53 3.94 11.38 -21.65
CA ARG A 53 3.08 12.46 -21.17
C ARG A 53 3.93 13.73 -20.97
N PRO A 54 3.49 14.93 -21.40
CA PRO A 54 4.34 16.11 -21.41
C PRO A 54 4.91 16.40 -20.02
N ARG A 55 6.24 16.24 -19.89
CA ARG A 55 6.97 16.67 -18.70
C ARG A 55 6.98 18.20 -18.71
N PRO A 56 6.56 18.89 -17.64
CA PRO A 56 6.80 20.32 -17.55
C PRO A 56 8.32 20.53 -17.63
N THR A 57 8.76 21.33 -18.60
CA THR A 57 10.16 21.68 -18.82
C THR A 57 10.68 22.53 -17.67
N GLY A 58 11.10 21.87 -16.59
CA GLY A 58 11.91 22.46 -15.54
C GLY A 58 13.38 22.13 -15.82
N THR A 59 14.15 23.15 -16.20
CA THR A 59 15.59 23.12 -16.43
C THR A 59 16.33 22.34 -15.34
N ALA A 60 17.04 21.28 -15.72
CA ALA A 60 17.92 20.52 -14.83
C ALA A 60 19.22 21.31 -14.62
N ALA A 61 19.49 21.72 -13.38
CA ALA A 61 20.81 22.17 -12.95
C ALA A 61 21.48 21.04 -12.15
N ALA A 62 22.75 20.78 -12.47
CA ALA A 62 23.59 19.74 -11.87
C ALA A 62 23.78 19.95 -10.34
N PRO A 63 23.97 18.89 -9.54
CA PRO A 63 24.12 19.03 -8.10
C PRO A 63 25.53 19.52 -7.79
N THR A 64 25.65 20.73 -7.28
CA THR A 64 26.86 21.19 -6.60
C THR A 64 26.51 21.30 -5.12
N GLY A 65 27.32 20.70 -4.25
CA GLY A 65 27.02 20.53 -2.83
C GLY A 65 26.73 21.83 -2.07
N GLY A 66 25.75 21.78 -1.15
CA GLY A 66 25.39 22.88 -0.25
C GLY A 66 23.94 22.74 0.26
N PRO A 67 23.60 23.20 1.49
CA PRO A 67 22.51 22.63 2.29
C PRO A 67 21.09 23.11 1.92
N ALA A 68 20.14 22.17 2.07
CA ALA A 68 18.67 22.26 2.17
C ALA A 68 17.89 23.02 1.07
N PRO A 69 16.95 22.36 0.34
CA PRO A 69 15.94 23.09 -0.41
C PRO A 69 14.74 23.43 0.50
N SER A 70 14.45 24.73 0.61
CA SER A 70 13.15 25.27 1.01
C SER A 70 11.99 24.56 0.30
N PRO A 71 10.80 24.46 0.93
CA PRO A 71 9.65 23.78 0.33
C PRO A 71 9.14 24.57 -0.88
N GLY A 72 9.51 24.11 -2.08
CA GLY A 72 8.93 24.59 -3.33
C GLY A 72 7.45 24.27 -3.39
N THR A 73 6.63 25.31 -3.54
CA THR A 73 5.19 25.24 -3.78
C THR A 73 4.92 24.59 -5.14
N ALA A 74 4.92 23.26 -5.19
CA ALA A 74 4.18 22.54 -6.21
C ALA A 74 2.69 22.66 -5.88
N ALA A 75 1.88 23.12 -6.84
CA ALA A 75 0.43 23.07 -6.72
C ALA A 75 0.02 21.61 -6.45
N PRO A 76 -0.85 21.33 -5.46
CA PRO A 76 -1.22 19.95 -5.18
C PRO A 76 -2.00 19.42 -6.38
N ALA A 77 -1.46 18.39 -7.03
CA ALA A 77 -2.28 17.53 -7.86
C ALA A 77 -3.45 17.04 -6.99
N ALA A 78 -4.67 17.06 -7.52
CA ALA A 78 -5.91 16.72 -6.82
C ALA A 78 -5.99 15.25 -6.29
N GLY A 79 -4.86 14.54 -6.18
CA GLY A 79 -4.76 13.11 -5.88
C GLY A 79 -4.09 12.74 -4.55
N GLY A 80 -3.47 13.68 -3.83
CA GLY A 80 -2.84 13.42 -2.53
C GLY A 80 -1.43 13.98 -2.40
N ARG A 81 -0.97 14.11 -1.15
CA ARG A 81 0.34 14.64 -0.74
C ARG A 81 1.16 13.52 -0.14
N LEU A 82 2.42 13.42 -0.55
CA LEU A 82 3.41 12.54 0.04
C LEU A 82 4.00 13.17 1.31
N LEU A 83 4.03 12.41 2.39
CA LEU A 83 4.69 12.71 3.66
C LEU A 83 5.80 11.67 3.87
N GLN A 84 6.98 12.16 4.22
CA GLN A 84 8.16 11.35 4.52
C GLN A 84 8.36 11.35 6.03
N THR A 85 8.57 10.20 6.63
CA THR A 85 8.79 10.02 8.08
C THR A 85 9.97 9.09 8.33
N ALA A 86 10.39 8.95 9.59
CA ALA A 86 11.45 8.01 9.94
C ALA A 86 11.04 6.54 9.67
N GLY A 87 9.78 6.19 9.93
CA GLY A 87 9.26 4.83 9.77
C GLY A 87 8.80 4.48 8.34
N GLY A 88 8.68 5.46 7.43
CA GLY A 88 8.27 5.19 6.06
C GLY A 88 7.69 6.38 5.32
N THR A 89 6.83 6.09 4.36
CA THR A 89 6.17 7.10 3.53
C THR A 89 4.65 6.95 3.59
N VAL A 90 3.94 8.08 3.53
CA VAL A 90 2.47 8.11 3.57
C VAL A 90 1.96 9.06 2.49
N ILE A 91 1.01 8.61 1.69
CA ILE A 91 0.25 9.48 0.78
C ILE A 91 -1.11 9.72 1.41
N ALA A 92 -1.44 10.98 1.68
CA ALA A 92 -2.71 11.39 2.27
C ALA A 92 -3.42 12.43 1.40
N SER A 93 -4.73 12.55 1.53
CA SER A 93 -5.53 13.60 0.89
C SER A 93 -6.50 14.22 1.88
N CYS A 94 -6.82 15.49 1.67
CA CYS A 94 -7.82 16.20 2.45
C CYS A 94 -9.08 16.43 1.63
N GLU A 95 -10.24 16.19 2.24
CA GLU A 95 -11.54 16.63 1.79
C GLU A 95 -12.14 17.50 2.90
N GLY A 96 -12.10 18.82 2.71
CA GLY A 96 -12.35 19.77 3.79
C GLY A 96 -11.32 19.63 4.92
N ASP A 97 -11.81 19.38 6.13
CA ASP A 97 -11.06 19.13 7.36
C ASP A 97 -10.79 17.64 7.62
N ARG A 98 -11.28 16.74 6.75
CA ARG A 98 -11.10 15.29 6.90
C ARG A 98 -9.94 14.80 6.05
N VAL A 99 -9.02 14.09 6.69
CA VAL A 99 -7.90 13.41 6.04
C VAL A 99 -8.26 11.96 5.73
N ARG A 100 -7.85 11.48 4.56
CA ARG A 100 -7.86 10.07 4.16
C ARG A 100 -6.44 9.66 3.77
N LEU A 101 -5.94 8.56 4.32
CA LEU A 101 -4.73 7.89 3.85
C LEU A 101 -5.06 7.15 2.55
N ARG A 102 -4.27 7.40 1.52
CA ARG A 102 -4.38 6.77 0.20
C ARG A 102 -3.48 5.55 0.09
N SER A 103 -2.26 5.65 0.62
CA SER A 103 -1.29 4.57 0.68
C SER A 103 -0.22 4.87 1.71
N TRP A 104 0.50 3.84 2.14
CA TRP A 104 1.67 3.94 3.01
C TRP A 104 2.65 2.81 2.65
N SER A 105 3.92 3.02 2.93
CA SER A 105 4.96 2.01 2.72
C SER A 105 5.99 2.15 3.82
N PRO A 106 6.28 1.08 4.59
CA PRO A 106 7.29 1.12 5.63
C PRO A 106 8.68 1.34 5.03
N ALA A 107 9.54 2.00 5.79
CA ALA A 107 10.97 2.04 5.52
C ALA A 107 11.59 0.64 5.74
N GLN A 108 12.81 0.45 5.26
CA GLN A 108 13.58 -0.77 5.52
C GLN A 108 13.73 -1.01 7.03
N GLY A 109 13.47 -2.24 7.47
CA GLY A 109 13.54 -2.61 8.90
C GLY A 109 12.33 -2.16 9.73
N PHE A 110 11.28 -1.65 9.09
CA PHE A 110 10.00 -1.36 9.73
C PHE A 110 8.89 -2.25 9.16
N SER A 111 7.92 -2.58 10.01
CA SER A 111 6.62 -3.14 9.67
C SER A 111 5.51 -2.09 9.92
N VAL A 112 4.27 -2.44 9.60
CA VAL A 112 3.09 -1.62 9.92
C VAL A 112 2.22 -2.45 10.85
N ASP A 113 1.99 -1.96 12.07
CA ASP A 113 1.20 -2.67 13.07
C ASP A 113 -0.23 -2.10 13.20
N GLY A 114 -0.38 -0.76 13.10
CA GLY A 114 -1.68 -0.08 13.20
C GLY A 114 -1.94 0.95 12.10
N VAL A 115 -3.19 1.04 11.63
CA VAL A 115 -3.61 2.06 10.66
C VAL A 115 -5.04 2.54 10.92
N GLU A 116 -5.21 3.86 10.98
CA GLU A 116 -6.49 4.56 10.97
C GLU A 116 -6.60 5.42 9.70
N PRO A 117 -7.13 4.87 8.58
CA PRO A 117 -6.99 5.52 7.28
C PRO A 117 -7.94 6.70 7.03
N GLY A 118 -8.89 7.02 7.91
CA GLY A 118 -9.92 8.07 7.69
C GLY A 118 -11.04 7.64 6.72
N PRO A 119 -11.88 8.54 6.15
CA PRO A 119 -11.85 9.99 6.32
C PRO A 119 -12.22 10.40 7.74
N ALA A 120 -11.32 11.09 8.42
CA ALA A 120 -11.51 11.55 9.80
C ALA A 120 -10.73 12.85 10.04
N LEU A 121 -10.96 13.54 11.16
CA LEU A 121 -10.21 14.75 11.52
C LEU A 121 -8.71 14.49 11.68
N ARG A 122 -8.36 13.27 12.12
CA ARG A 122 -7.00 12.75 12.21
C ARG A 122 -6.98 11.36 11.57
N ALA A 123 -5.93 11.08 10.81
CA ALA A 123 -5.62 9.73 10.35
C ALA A 123 -4.24 9.32 10.89
N LYS A 124 -4.01 8.02 11.00
CA LYS A 124 -2.85 7.47 11.71
C LYS A 124 -2.26 6.28 10.97
N VAL A 125 -0.95 6.13 11.04
CA VAL A 125 -0.23 4.88 10.70
C VAL A 125 0.92 4.72 11.68
N GLU A 126 1.06 3.53 12.24
CA GLU A 126 2.14 3.14 13.14
C GLU A 126 3.14 2.31 12.36
N PHE A 127 4.40 2.74 12.38
CA PHE A 127 5.50 1.96 11.83
C PHE A 127 6.33 1.41 12.98
N GLU A 128 6.40 0.08 13.09
CA GLU A 128 7.12 -0.61 14.15
C GLU A 128 8.49 -1.08 13.63
N PRO A 129 9.62 -0.67 14.23
CA PRO A 129 10.93 -1.23 13.90
C PRO A 129 11.11 -2.61 14.55
N GLU A 130 12.03 -3.41 14.01
CA GLU A 130 12.42 -4.70 14.63
C GLU A 130 12.94 -4.52 16.08
N GLU A 131 13.63 -3.41 16.35
CA GLU A 131 14.12 -3.02 17.67
C GLU A 131 13.97 -1.50 17.87
N GLY A 132 13.52 -1.08 19.04
CA GLY A 132 13.34 0.33 19.41
C GLY A 132 11.88 0.76 19.52
N ASP A 133 11.67 2.07 19.51
CA ASP A 133 10.35 2.67 19.69
C ASP A 133 9.59 2.79 18.36
N GLU A 134 8.27 2.61 18.42
CA GLU A 134 7.37 2.80 17.27
C GLU A 134 7.34 4.24 16.78
N VAL A 135 7.05 4.42 15.49
CA VAL A 135 6.88 5.73 14.85
C VAL A 135 5.41 5.93 14.49
N GLU A 136 4.65 6.62 15.35
CA GLU A 136 3.23 6.91 15.14
C GLU A 136 2.99 8.16 14.27
N VAL A 137 2.66 8.00 13.00
CA VAL A 137 2.42 9.14 12.11
C VAL A 137 0.96 9.58 12.16
N ALA A 138 0.70 10.64 12.92
CA ALA A 138 -0.58 11.33 12.92
C ALA A 138 -0.65 12.43 11.86
N ILE A 139 -1.73 12.46 11.09
CA ILE A 139 -1.92 13.42 9.98
C ILE A 139 -3.27 14.12 10.16
N VAL A 140 -3.30 15.43 9.93
CA VAL A 140 -4.50 16.28 9.92
C VAL A 140 -4.54 17.15 8.67
N CYS A 141 -5.66 17.80 8.42
CA CYS A 141 -5.81 18.79 7.35
C CYS A 141 -5.56 20.20 7.86
N SER A 142 -4.65 20.95 7.21
CA SER A 142 -4.44 22.37 7.44
C SER A 142 -4.51 23.11 6.10
N GLY A 143 -5.49 24.01 5.95
CA GLY A 143 -5.74 24.72 4.69
C GLY A 143 -6.00 23.79 3.49
N GLY A 144 -6.70 22.67 3.72
CA GLY A 144 -6.95 21.64 2.70
C GLY A 144 -5.71 20.82 2.31
N ARG A 145 -4.62 20.91 3.06
CA ARG A 145 -3.38 20.16 2.83
C ARG A 145 -3.12 19.19 3.99
N PRO A 146 -2.77 17.92 3.70
CA PRO A 146 -2.34 16.98 4.75
C PRO A 146 -1.01 17.41 5.38
N VAL A 147 -0.99 17.51 6.69
CA VAL A 147 0.20 17.83 7.50
C VAL A 147 0.35 16.80 8.61
N SER A 148 1.57 16.33 8.85
CA SER A 148 1.87 15.47 9.99
C SER A 148 1.95 16.29 11.27
N LEU A 149 1.37 15.78 12.35
CA LEU A 149 1.58 16.34 13.68
C LEU A 149 2.98 15.98 14.20
N PRO A 150 3.57 16.81 15.06
CA PRO A 150 4.79 16.44 15.77
C PRO A 150 4.58 15.13 16.56
N GLN A 151 5.58 14.26 16.55
CA GLN A 151 5.64 13.10 17.45
C GLN A 151 5.73 13.64 18.88
N GLN A 152 4.68 13.42 19.67
CA GLN A 152 4.67 13.79 21.07
C GLN A 152 5.43 12.70 21.83
N ASN A 153 6.77 12.73 21.78
CA ASN A 153 7.59 11.79 22.54
C ASN A 153 7.36 12.06 24.03
N GLY A 154 6.72 11.12 24.73
CA GLY A 154 6.55 11.20 26.18
C GLY A 154 7.92 11.16 26.86
N SER A 155 8.18 12.19 27.68
CA SER A 155 9.42 12.42 28.45
C SER A 155 9.80 11.28 29.40
#